data_AF-A0A146F217-F1
#
_entry.id   AF-A0A146F217-F1
#
_cell.length_a   1.000
_cell.length_b   1.000
_cell.length_c   1.000
_cell.angle_alpha   90.00
_cell.angle_beta   90.00
_cell.angle_gamma   90.00
#
_symmetry.space_group_name_H-M   'P 1'
#
loop_
_entity.id
_entity.type
_entity.pdbx_description
1 polymer ?
#
loop_
_entity_poly.entity_id
_entity_poly.type
_entity_poly.pdbx_seq_one_letter_code
_entity_poly.pdbx_strand_id
1 'polypeptide(L)'
;MFLASLPPNTPITITITGTNPHTPPSLTTTLTSLFASALSDSLCAHTETLHQHHTTNSTIHLTYWSTENYQKWLTSPAVSAFFSSLNTDSDDSSTPPAGIYHETLTIQPSRIQGATNHPVPSGCMHLGTIDLKPELSGYWGCYPDRIGEKSIKSKITKEDISAAIAESKPDIQEKEEKILPGKQTITHIPDNICFVVEGQDHSAASAEERTYWAEHFDSLKAFMEAYGPGGVLFGGGLKLWVETAVLRDGDFLGEYWGCVQGTGLLGVKGVLGVE
;
A
#
# COMPACT_ATOMS: atom_id res chain seq x y z
N MET A 1 17.19 1.32 13.90
CA MET A 1 16.51 2.07 12.82
C MET A 1 15.81 3.28 13.43
N PHE A 2 15.42 4.27 12.62
CA PHE A 2 14.42 5.27 13.04
C PHE A 2 13.04 4.64 12.92
N LEU A 3 12.19 4.82 13.94
CA LEU A 3 10.85 4.25 14.01
C LEU A 3 9.79 5.36 14.07
N ALA A 4 8.63 5.09 13.48
CA ALA A 4 7.46 5.95 13.54
C ALA A 4 6.85 5.96 14.95
N SER A 5 6.49 7.15 15.41
CA SER A 5 5.66 7.40 16.59
C SER A 5 4.39 8.11 16.11
N LEU A 6 3.32 7.36 15.87
CA LEU A 6 2.04 7.88 15.38
C LEU A 6 1.16 8.41 16.54
N PRO A 7 0.26 9.39 16.28
CA PRO A 7 -0.67 9.89 17.28
C PRO A 7 -1.50 8.75 17.91
N PRO A 8 -1.42 8.52 19.23
CA PRO A 8 -2.12 7.39 19.85
C PRO A 8 -3.63 7.60 19.86
N ASN A 9 -4.39 6.49 19.76
CA ASN A 9 -5.86 6.45 19.83
C ASN A 9 -6.62 7.18 18.71
N THR A 10 -5.93 7.72 17.71
CA THR A 10 -6.57 8.29 16.52
C THR A 10 -6.24 7.40 15.33
N PRO A 11 -7.24 6.74 14.72
CA PRO A 11 -7.02 5.99 13.49
C PRO A 11 -6.38 6.86 12.41
N ILE A 12 -5.54 6.24 11.62
CA ILE A 12 -5.02 6.83 10.38
C ILE A 12 -5.74 6.18 9.20
N THR A 13 -5.75 6.87 8.06
CA THR A 13 -6.24 6.29 6.83
C THR A 13 -5.11 6.24 5.80
N ILE A 14 -4.94 5.07 5.19
CA ILE A 14 -4.08 4.86 4.04
C ILE A 14 -4.98 4.50 2.87
N THR A 15 -4.80 5.15 1.73
CA THR A 15 -5.56 4.84 0.51
C THR A 15 -4.63 4.36 -0.58
N ILE A 16 -5.01 3.29 -1.26
CA ILE A 16 -4.35 2.79 -2.47
C ILE A 16 -5.34 3.02 -3.61
N THR A 17 -5.09 4.05 -4.42
CA THR A 17 -6.00 4.41 -5.52
C THR A 17 -5.27 4.28 -6.83
N GLY A 18 -5.75 3.44 -7.73
CA GLY A 18 -5.02 3.18 -8.96
C GLY A 18 -5.87 2.99 -10.19
N THR A 19 -5.16 2.88 -11.30
CA THR A 19 -5.72 2.71 -12.65
C THR A 19 -5.26 1.39 -13.24
N ASN A 20 -6.14 0.71 -13.98
CA ASN A 20 -5.77 -0.38 -14.88
C ASN A 20 -5.34 0.17 -16.25
N PRO A 21 -4.63 -0.62 -17.08
CA PRO A 21 -4.11 -0.14 -18.36
C PRO A 21 -5.15 0.41 -19.34
N HIS A 22 -6.41 -0.06 -19.26
CA HIS A 22 -7.53 0.39 -20.10
C HIS A 22 -8.23 1.66 -19.59
N THR A 23 -7.82 2.21 -18.45
CA THR A 23 -8.41 3.43 -17.88
C THR A 23 -8.33 4.58 -18.87
N PRO A 24 -9.45 5.26 -19.18
CA PRO A 24 -9.43 6.44 -20.04
C PRO A 24 -8.45 7.52 -19.51
N PRO A 25 -7.56 8.08 -20.37
CA PRO A 25 -6.57 9.07 -19.94
C PRO A 25 -7.16 10.31 -19.25
N SER A 26 -8.38 10.69 -19.61
CA SER A 26 -9.11 11.78 -18.95
C SER A 26 -9.38 11.48 -17.48
N LEU A 27 -9.82 10.26 -17.15
CA LEU A 27 -10.05 9.84 -15.77
C LEU A 27 -8.74 9.77 -14.99
N THR A 28 -7.67 9.25 -15.57
CA THR A 28 -6.33 9.24 -14.94
C THR A 28 -5.84 10.65 -14.63
N THR A 29 -6.07 11.60 -15.55
CA THR A 29 -5.71 13.01 -15.36
C THR A 29 -6.50 13.63 -14.23
N THR A 30 -7.84 13.48 -14.24
CA THR A 30 -8.71 14.00 -13.18
C THR A 30 -8.34 13.41 -11.81
N LEU A 31 -8.14 12.08 -11.73
CA LEU A 31 -7.75 11.41 -10.49
C LEU A 31 -6.43 11.98 -9.94
N THR A 32 -5.43 12.13 -10.80
CA THR A 32 -4.13 12.72 -10.42
C THR A 32 -4.27 14.15 -9.92
N SER A 33 -5.12 14.96 -10.56
CA SER A 33 -5.41 16.32 -10.09
C SER A 33 -6.10 16.34 -8.72
N LEU A 34 -7.00 15.40 -8.43
CA LEU A 34 -7.68 15.34 -7.12
C LEU A 34 -6.69 15.08 -5.96
N PHE A 35 -5.69 14.21 -6.16
CA PHE A 35 -4.65 13.98 -5.16
C PHE A 35 -3.65 15.14 -5.07
N ALA A 36 -3.29 15.76 -6.20
CA ALA A 36 -2.43 16.94 -6.21
C ALA A 36 -3.06 18.14 -5.48
N SER A 37 -4.38 18.32 -5.63
CA SER A 37 -5.15 19.31 -4.87
C SER A 37 -5.17 18.96 -3.38
N ALA A 38 -5.43 17.71 -3.01
CA ALA A 38 -5.41 17.29 -1.61
C ALA A 38 -4.08 17.57 -0.91
N LEU A 39 -2.96 17.34 -1.61
CA LEU A 39 -1.63 17.64 -1.10
C LEU A 39 -1.42 19.16 -0.97
N SER A 40 -1.80 19.93 -1.99
CA SER A 40 -1.67 21.40 -1.99
C SER A 40 -2.51 22.06 -0.90
N ASP A 41 -3.69 21.51 -0.61
CA ASP A 41 -4.60 21.95 0.43
C ASP A 41 -4.23 21.40 1.83
N SER A 42 -3.10 20.68 1.94
CA SER A 42 -2.63 20.06 3.19
C SER A 42 -3.66 19.12 3.84
N LEU A 43 -4.49 18.45 3.03
CA LEU A 43 -5.45 17.46 3.49
C LEU A 43 -4.80 16.09 3.72
N CYS A 44 -3.91 15.65 2.83
CA CYS A 44 -3.07 14.47 3.07
C CYS A 44 -1.72 14.88 3.68
N ALA A 45 -1.11 13.94 4.41
CA ALA A 45 0.24 14.12 4.93
C ALA A 45 1.30 13.84 3.86
N HIS A 46 1.04 12.86 2.99
CA HIS A 46 1.95 12.46 1.92
C HIS A 46 1.23 11.62 0.85
N THR A 47 1.71 11.70 -0.39
CA THR A 47 1.27 10.84 -1.50
C THR A 47 2.50 10.32 -2.25
N GLU A 48 2.59 9.00 -2.42
CA GLU A 48 3.51 8.36 -3.35
C GLU A 48 2.75 8.05 -4.67
N THR A 49 3.22 8.62 -5.77
CA THR A 49 2.70 8.30 -7.12
C THR A 49 3.61 7.29 -7.78
N LEU A 50 3.13 6.06 -7.91
CA LEU A 50 3.90 4.91 -8.38
C LEU A 50 3.44 4.47 -9.76
N HIS A 51 4.37 4.00 -10.58
CA HIS A 51 4.10 3.40 -11.89
C HIS A 51 4.57 1.94 -11.88
N GLN A 52 3.69 1.02 -12.27
CA GLN A 52 4.05 -0.39 -12.32
C GLN A 52 4.93 -0.68 -13.53
N HIS A 53 6.16 -1.16 -13.30
CA HIS A 53 7.22 -1.31 -14.31
C HIS A 53 6.85 -2.10 -15.58
N HIS A 54 5.86 -3.00 -15.50
CA HIS A 54 5.47 -3.87 -16.62
C HIS A 54 4.24 -3.36 -17.39
N THR A 55 3.63 -2.25 -16.96
CA THR A 55 2.46 -1.66 -17.61
C THR A 55 2.63 -0.14 -17.68
N THR A 56 2.79 0.42 -18.87
CA THR A 56 3.01 1.87 -19.03
C THR A 56 1.84 2.76 -18.60
N ASN A 57 0.68 2.16 -18.28
CA ASN A 57 -0.59 2.87 -18.12
C ASN A 57 -1.26 2.68 -16.74
N SER A 58 -0.64 1.92 -15.82
CA SER A 58 -1.16 1.75 -14.45
C SER A 58 -0.41 2.69 -13.51
N THR A 59 -1.15 3.58 -12.86
CA THR A 59 -0.65 4.49 -11.83
C THR A 59 -1.29 4.14 -10.51
N ILE A 60 -0.54 4.24 -9.41
CA ILE A 60 -1.02 4.04 -8.04
C ILE A 60 -0.69 5.30 -7.24
N HIS A 61 -1.70 5.89 -6.62
CA HIS A 61 -1.58 6.92 -5.60
C HIS A 61 -1.72 6.25 -4.23
N LEU A 62 -0.59 6.07 -3.56
CA LEU A 62 -0.52 5.57 -2.18
C LEU A 62 -0.46 6.78 -1.25
N THR A 63 -1.56 7.06 -0.56
CA THR A 63 -1.75 8.33 0.15
C THR A 63 -2.03 8.11 1.63
N TYR A 64 -1.44 8.96 2.47
CA TYR A 64 -1.46 8.88 3.92
C TYR A 64 -2.23 10.06 4.51
N TRP A 65 -3.21 9.77 5.36
CA TRP A 65 -4.16 10.74 5.86
C TRP A 65 -4.37 10.61 7.37
N SER A 66 -4.69 11.73 8.02
CA SER A 66 -5.56 11.62 9.21
C SER A 66 -6.95 11.18 8.76
N THR A 67 -7.63 10.33 9.53
CA THR A 67 -8.96 9.86 9.14
C THR A 67 -9.95 11.01 8.98
N GLU A 68 -9.85 12.06 9.80
CA GLU A 68 -10.69 13.26 9.67
C GLU A 68 -10.50 13.96 8.31
N ASN A 69 -9.25 14.19 7.88
CA ASN A 69 -9.00 14.87 6.61
C ASN A 69 -9.34 13.99 5.41
N TYR A 70 -9.14 12.68 5.50
CA TYR A 70 -9.61 11.76 4.46
C TYR A 70 -11.13 11.88 4.27
N GLN A 71 -11.92 11.89 5.36
CA GLN A 71 -13.37 12.05 5.26
C GLN A 71 -13.76 13.41 4.66
N LYS A 72 -13.07 14.49 5.02
CA LYS A 72 -13.27 15.82 4.39
C LYS A 72 -12.97 15.79 2.89
N TRP A 73 -11.87 15.15 2.48
CA TRP A 73 -11.50 15.02 1.07
C TRP A 73 -12.52 14.17 0.29
N LEU A 74 -12.86 13.00 0.80
CA LEU A 74 -13.76 12.04 0.15
C LEU A 74 -15.16 12.64 -0.09
N THR A 75 -15.68 13.36 0.91
CA THR A 75 -17.00 14.02 0.86
C THR A 75 -16.98 15.39 0.18
N SER A 76 -15.82 15.86 -0.30
CA SER A 76 -15.75 17.11 -1.05
C SER A 76 -16.53 17.01 -2.36
N PRO A 77 -17.17 18.10 -2.84
CA PRO A 77 -18.00 18.04 -4.04
C PRO A 77 -17.27 17.49 -5.27
N ALA A 78 -16.01 17.85 -5.47
CA ALA A 78 -15.23 17.41 -6.63
C ALA A 78 -14.92 15.91 -6.59
N VAL A 79 -14.50 15.39 -5.43
CA VAL A 79 -14.14 13.97 -5.25
C VAL A 79 -15.39 13.10 -5.28
N SER A 80 -16.44 13.50 -4.56
CA SER A 80 -17.72 12.79 -4.58
C SER A 80 -18.35 12.74 -5.97
N ALA A 81 -18.30 13.83 -6.73
CA ALA A 81 -18.79 13.86 -8.12
C ALA A 81 -17.97 12.95 -9.03
N PHE A 82 -16.64 12.91 -8.87
CA PHE A 82 -15.77 12.04 -9.65
C PHE A 82 -16.08 10.56 -9.40
N PHE A 83 -16.08 10.08 -8.16
CA PHE A 83 -16.36 8.67 -7.89
C PHE A 83 -17.80 8.28 -8.27
N SER A 84 -18.75 9.20 -8.15
CA SER A 84 -20.14 8.97 -8.59
C SER A 84 -20.26 8.81 -10.10
N SER A 85 -19.41 9.49 -10.89
CA SER A 85 -19.44 9.40 -12.35
C SER A 85 -18.83 8.10 -12.90
N LEU A 86 -18.07 7.36 -12.07
CA LEU A 86 -17.53 6.05 -12.45
C LEU A 86 -18.60 4.95 -12.47
N ASN A 87 -19.74 5.16 -11.79
CA ASN A 87 -20.85 4.23 -11.78
C ASN A 87 -21.68 4.40 -13.06
N THR A 88 -21.31 3.69 -14.11
CA THR A 88 -22.17 3.53 -15.28
C THR A 88 -22.75 2.12 -15.26
N ASP A 89 -23.94 1.96 -14.66
CA ASP A 89 -24.79 0.76 -14.72
C ASP A 89 -25.31 0.47 -16.15
N SER A 90 -24.73 1.08 -17.17
CA SER A 90 -25.26 1.00 -18.51
C SER A 90 -24.73 -0.23 -19.22
N ASP A 91 -25.64 -1.13 -19.58
CA ASP A 91 -25.56 -2.07 -20.72
C ASP A 91 -25.20 -1.36 -22.06
N ASP A 92 -24.97 -0.04 -22.02
CA ASP A 92 -24.45 0.74 -23.13
C ASP A 92 -22.96 0.44 -23.33
N SER A 93 -22.69 -0.47 -24.26
CA SER A 93 -21.36 -0.84 -24.72
C SER A 93 -20.55 0.33 -25.31
N SER A 94 -21.11 1.54 -25.43
CA SER A 94 -20.41 2.71 -25.95
C SER A 94 -19.57 3.46 -24.92
N THR A 95 -19.80 3.25 -23.62
CA THR A 95 -18.97 3.85 -22.56
C THR A 95 -17.86 2.87 -22.16
N PRO A 96 -16.57 3.25 -22.29
CA PRO A 96 -15.49 2.37 -21.87
C PRO A 96 -15.49 2.18 -20.34
N PRO A 97 -15.14 0.99 -19.84
CA PRO A 97 -15.02 0.72 -18.42
C PRO A 97 -13.99 1.66 -17.77
N ALA A 98 -14.29 2.15 -16.57
CA ALA A 98 -13.46 3.15 -15.89
C ALA A 98 -12.04 2.65 -15.58
N GLY A 99 -11.90 1.39 -15.13
CA GLY A 99 -10.61 0.81 -14.77
C GLY A 99 -9.97 1.39 -13.50
N ILE A 100 -10.76 1.99 -12.61
CA ILE A 100 -10.26 2.65 -11.39
C ILE A 100 -10.58 1.81 -10.16
N TYR A 101 -9.66 1.76 -9.21
CA TYR A 101 -9.92 1.20 -7.89
C TYR A 101 -9.50 2.16 -6.78
N HIS A 102 -10.18 2.08 -5.64
CA HIS A 102 -9.91 2.83 -4.42
C HIS A 102 -10.02 1.88 -3.23
N GLU A 103 -8.87 1.54 -2.64
CA GLU A 103 -8.78 0.72 -1.44
C GLU A 103 -8.46 1.62 -0.25
N THR A 104 -9.31 1.59 0.77
CA THR A 104 -9.20 2.40 1.98
C THR A 104 -8.91 1.50 3.16
N LEU A 105 -7.79 1.77 3.84
CA LEU A 105 -7.35 1.09 5.05
C LEU A 105 -7.47 2.08 6.21
N THR A 106 -8.36 1.83 7.16
CA THR A 106 -8.48 2.62 8.40
C THR A 106 -7.81 1.85 9.53
N ILE A 107 -6.68 2.34 10.00
CA ILE A 107 -5.74 1.55 10.80
C ILE A 107 -5.56 2.19 12.17
N GLN A 108 -5.71 1.38 13.22
CA GLN A 108 -5.34 1.81 14.57
C GLN A 108 -3.81 1.94 14.68
N PRO A 109 -3.28 3.02 15.27
CA PRO A 109 -1.83 3.21 15.46
C PRO A 109 -1.14 2.04 16.17
N SER A 110 -1.84 1.32 17.05
CA SER A 110 -1.30 0.14 17.73
C SER A 110 -1.08 -1.06 16.81
N ARG A 111 -1.61 -1.05 15.58
CA ARG A 111 -1.57 -2.17 14.62
C ARG A 111 -0.73 -1.87 13.38
N ILE A 112 0.04 -0.80 13.40
CA ILE A 112 1.01 -0.47 12.35
C ILE A 112 2.37 -0.14 12.96
N GLN A 113 3.43 -0.53 12.26
CA GLN A 113 4.80 -0.09 12.53
C GLN A 113 5.36 0.58 11.28
N GLY A 114 6.16 1.61 11.46
CA GLY A 114 6.93 2.24 10.39
C GLY A 114 8.39 2.35 10.81
N ALA A 115 9.32 2.09 9.89
CA ALA A 115 10.75 2.16 10.15
C ALA A 115 11.53 2.59 8.92
N THR A 116 12.65 3.28 9.14
CA THR A 116 13.58 3.70 8.08
C THR A 116 15.02 3.75 8.60
N ASN A 117 15.99 3.69 7.69
CA ASN A 117 17.40 3.96 8.00
C ASN A 117 17.76 5.46 7.99
N HIS A 118 16.83 6.37 7.66
CA HIS A 118 17.08 7.83 7.59
C HIS A 118 16.28 8.65 8.61
N PRO A 119 16.79 9.81 9.07
CA PRO A 119 16.05 10.73 9.94
C PRO A 119 15.03 11.60 9.17
N VAL A 120 14.47 11.07 8.07
CA VAL A 120 13.50 11.76 7.22
C VAL A 120 12.30 10.83 7.02
N PRO A 121 11.06 11.29 7.22
CA PRO A 121 9.87 10.47 7.05
C PRO A 121 9.76 9.82 5.67
N SER A 122 9.15 8.63 5.63
CA SER A 122 8.66 7.93 4.45
C SER A 122 7.33 7.27 4.79
N GLY A 123 6.44 7.11 3.82
CA GLY A 123 5.15 6.43 4.03
C GLY A 123 4.37 6.99 5.24
N CYS A 124 3.90 6.10 6.11
CA CYS A 124 3.09 6.41 7.28
C CYS A 124 3.82 7.31 8.30
N MET A 125 5.15 7.40 8.25
CA MET A 125 5.93 8.25 9.16
C MET A 125 5.61 9.74 8.99
N HIS A 126 5.06 10.17 7.84
CA HIS A 126 4.59 11.53 7.65
C HIS A 126 3.41 11.92 8.56
N LEU A 127 2.73 10.94 9.16
CA LEU A 127 1.59 11.15 10.06
C LEU A 127 2.00 11.32 11.53
N GLY A 128 3.30 11.28 11.85
CA GLY A 128 3.79 11.35 13.21
C GLY A 128 5.22 11.87 13.33
N THR A 129 5.91 11.47 14.40
CA THR A 129 7.33 11.76 14.59
C THR A 129 8.17 10.51 14.32
N ILE A 130 9.48 10.68 14.17
CA ILE A 130 10.43 9.58 14.01
C ILE A 130 11.54 9.66 15.06
N ASP A 131 11.85 8.53 15.69
CA ASP A 131 12.82 8.44 16.77
C ASP A 131 13.81 7.29 16.51
N LEU A 132 15.09 7.50 16.81
CA LEU A 132 16.12 6.46 16.68
C LEU A 132 15.94 5.40 17.78
N LYS A 133 15.65 4.15 17.37
CA LYS A 133 15.46 2.97 18.23
C LYS A 133 16.29 1.80 17.70
N PRO A 134 17.62 1.78 17.92
CA PRO A 134 18.48 0.72 17.41
C PRO A 134 18.13 -0.67 17.98
N GLU A 135 17.69 -0.72 19.24
CA GLU A 135 17.37 -1.94 19.99
C GLU A 135 16.15 -2.70 19.46
N LEU A 136 15.30 -2.04 18.66
CA LEU A 136 14.11 -2.64 18.04
C LEU A 136 14.37 -2.99 16.57
N SER A 137 15.61 -3.24 16.16
CA SER A 137 15.98 -3.62 14.79
C SER A 137 17.12 -4.64 14.75
N GLY A 138 17.30 -5.36 13.63
CA GLY A 138 18.44 -6.27 13.46
C GLY A 138 18.20 -7.73 13.83
N TYR A 139 16.95 -8.14 14.10
CA TYR A 139 16.60 -9.52 14.44
C TYR A 139 15.26 -9.95 13.85
N TRP A 140 15.13 -11.25 13.60
CA TRP A 140 13.85 -11.87 13.21
C TRP A 140 12.84 -11.75 14.35
N GLY A 141 11.67 -11.17 14.07
CA GLY A 141 10.65 -10.86 15.08
C GLY A 141 10.58 -9.39 15.47
N CYS A 142 11.47 -8.53 14.96
CA CYS A 142 11.42 -7.11 15.32
C CYS A 142 10.13 -6.39 14.86
N TYR A 143 9.45 -6.83 13.80
CA TYR A 143 8.19 -6.21 13.36
C TYR A 143 7.05 -6.45 14.36
N PRO A 144 6.71 -7.69 14.77
CA PRO A 144 5.70 -7.90 15.80
C PRO A 144 6.09 -7.27 17.14
N ASP A 145 7.38 -7.13 17.46
CA ASP A 145 7.82 -6.42 18.66
C ASP A 145 7.54 -4.91 18.62
N ARG A 146 7.58 -4.29 17.43
CA ARG A 146 7.20 -2.88 17.21
C ARG A 146 5.69 -2.63 17.18
N ILE A 147 4.89 -3.63 16.79
CA ILE A 147 3.43 -3.52 16.79
C ILE A 147 2.92 -3.42 18.23
N GLY A 148 2.19 -2.36 18.55
CA GLY A 148 1.71 -2.10 19.92
C GLY A 148 0.69 -3.13 20.42
N GLU A 149 -0.19 -3.62 19.54
CA GLU A 149 -1.23 -4.58 19.90
C GLU A 149 -0.69 -6.00 19.97
N LYS A 150 -0.48 -6.49 21.19
CA LYS A 150 0.05 -7.84 21.44
C LYS A 150 -1.01 -8.95 21.45
N SER A 151 -2.29 -8.61 21.33
CA SER A 151 -3.40 -9.56 21.28
C SER A 151 -3.66 -10.15 19.89
N ILE A 152 -2.92 -9.71 18.86
CA ILE A 152 -3.04 -10.21 17.49
C ILE A 152 -2.71 -11.71 17.47
N LYS A 153 -3.63 -12.50 16.90
CA LYS A 153 -3.46 -13.96 16.74
C LYS A 153 -3.81 -14.35 15.32
N SER A 154 -2.93 -15.08 14.65
CA SER A 154 -3.30 -15.73 13.40
C SER A 154 -4.00 -17.05 13.69
N LYS A 155 -5.11 -17.31 12.99
CA LYS A 155 -5.75 -18.64 12.95
C LYS A 155 -5.12 -19.55 11.88
N ILE A 156 -4.25 -18.98 11.03
CA ILE A 156 -3.61 -19.70 9.93
C ILE A 156 -2.59 -20.69 10.52
N THR A 157 -2.82 -21.97 10.24
CA THR A 157 -1.95 -23.08 10.59
C THR A 157 -0.85 -23.28 9.54
N LYS A 158 0.16 -24.10 9.85
CA LYS A 158 1.20 -24.45 8.85
C LYS A 158 0.61 -25.24 7.68
N GLU A 159 -0.43 -26.00 7.98
CA GLU A 159 -1.19 -26.80 7.04
C GLU A 159 -1.95 -25.89 6.07
N ASP A 160 -2.60 -24.83 6.57
CA ASP A 160 -3.26 -23.81 5.75
C ASP A 160 -2.27 -23.11 4.79
N ILE A 161 -1.08 -22.76 5.29
CA ILE A 161 -0.01 -22.17 4.45
C ILE A 161 0.44 -23.15 3.38
N SER A 162 0.64 -24.41 3.73
CA SER A 162 1.10 -25.46 2.81
C SER A 162 0.05 -25.76 1.73
N ALA A 163 -1.24 -25.76 2.08
CA ALA A 163 -2.35 -25.91 1.16
C ALA A 163 -2.44 -24.70 0.19
N ALA A 164 -2.36 -23.47 0.71
CA ALA A 164 -2.36 -22.26 -0.11
C ALA A 164 -1.19 -22.24 -1.11
N ILE A 165 0.02 -22.64 -0.71
CA ILE A 165 1.18 -22.74 -1.61
C ILE A 165 0.97 -23.80 -2.70
N ALA A 166 0.30 -24.91 -2.37
CA ALA A 166 -0.01 -25.95 -3.36
C ALA A 166 -1.07 -25.49 -4.38
N GLU A 167 -2.04 -24.69 -3.93
CA GLU A 167 -3.10 -24.10 -4.77
C GLU A 167 -2.63 -22.89 -5.57
N SER A 168 -1.59 -22.17 -5.11
CA SER A 168 -1.03 -21.00 -5.79
C SER A 168 -0.12 -21.34 -6.97
N LYS A 169 -0.06 -22.61 -7.41
CA LYS A 169 0.57 -22.94 -8.69
C LYS A 169 -0.16 -22.16 -9.77
N PRO A 170 0.52 -21.26 -10.49
CA PRO A 170 -0.15 -20.47 -11.51
C PRO A 170 -0.69 -21.44 -12.55
N ASP A 171 -2.00 -21.41 -12.75
CA ASP A 171 -2.58 -21.88 -13.99
C ASP A 171 -2.09 -20.87 -15.04
N ILE A 172 -0.95 -21.16 -15.68
CA ILE A 172 -0.38 -20.40 -16.80
C ILE A 172 -1.26 -20.66 -18.04
N GLN A 173 -2.56 -20.44 -17.89
CA GLN A 173 -3.43 -20.20 -19.01
C GLN A 173 -3.56 -18.69 -19.06
N GLU A 174 -3.12 -18.12 -20.18
CA GLU A 174 -3.47 -16.78 -20.64
C GLU A 174 -5.01 -16.70 -20.71
N LYS A 175 -5.66 -16.58 -19.55
CA LYS A 175 -7.07 -16.24 -19.49
C LYS A 175 -7.11 -14.77 -19.84
N GLU A 176 -7.80 -14.47 -20.94
CA GLU A 176 -8.13 -13.11 -21.35
C GLU A 176 -8.45 -12.26 -20.13
N GLU A 177 -7.83 -11.07 -20.04
CA GLU A 177 -8.03 -10.14 -18.93
C GLU A 177 -9.51 -9.76 -18.85
N LYS A 178 -10.27 -10.49 -18.02
CA LYS A 178 -11.70 -10.28 -17.87
C LYS A 178 -11.94 -9.00 -17.10
N ILE A 179 -12.47 -7.99 -17.78
CA ILE A 179 -12.97 -6.77 -17.15
C ILE A 179 -14.30 -7.08 -16.47
N LEU A 180 -14.40 -6.77 -15.18
CA LEU A 180 -15.63 -6.89 -14.41
C LEU A 180 -16.50 -5.65 -14.64
N PRO A 181 -17.77 -5.79 -15.06
CA PRO A 181 -18.64 -4.65 -15.28
C PRO A 181 -19.05 -3.98 -13.97
N GLY A 182 -19.37 -2.69 -14.04
CA GLY A 182 -19.89 -1.90 -12.93
C GLY A 182 -18.92 -1.75 -11.75
N LYS A 183 -19.50 -1.44 -10.59
CA LYS A 183 -18.77 -1.30 -9.31
C LYS A 183 -18.77 -2.60 -8.53
N GLN A 184 -17.60 -3.11 -8.22
CA GLN A 184 -17.38 -4.19 -7.27
C GLN A 184 -16.97 -3.58 -5.92
N THR A 185 -17.50 -4.11 -4.82
CA THR A 185 -17.20 -3.62 -3.46
C THR A 185 -16.78 -4.80 -2.59
N ILE A 186 -15.64 -4.66 -1.91
CA ILE A 186 -15.13 -5.60 -0.91
C ILE A 186 -15.16 -4.87 0.44
N THR A 187 -16.10 -5.25 1.30
CA THR A 187 -16.26 -4.67 2.66
C THR A 187 -15.72 -5.58 3.75
N HIS A 188 -15.36 -6.82 3.41
CA HIS A 188 -14.93 -7.82 4.35
C HIS A 188 -13.60 -8.42 3.94
N ILE A 189 -12.73 -8.57 4.94
CA ILE A 189 -11.46 -9.27 4.79
C ILE A 189 -11.26 -10.19 6.00
N PRO A 190 -10.51 -11.30 5.85
CA PRO A 190 -10.03 -12.06 6.99
C PRO A 190 -9.34 -11.17 8.02
N ASP A 191 -9.61 -11.44 9.31
CA ASP A 191 -8.88 -10.81 10.39
C ASP A 191 -7.38 -11.09 10.28
N ASN A 192 -6.59 -10.03 10.54
CA ASN A 192 -5.14 -10.03 10.63
C ASN A 192 -4.42 -10.25 9.28
N ILE A 193 -4.97 -9.75 8.18
CA ILE A 193 -4.20 -9.55 6.94
C ILE A 193 -3.05 -8.58 7.20
N CYS A 194 -1.85 -8.92 6.74
CA CYS A 194 -0.71 -8.02 6.75
C CYS A 194 -0.70 -7.17 5.47
N PHE A 195 -0.71 -5.85 5.64
CA PHE A 195 -0.40 -4.89 4.60
C PHE A 195 1.04 -4.40 4.79
N VAL A 196 1.86 -4.47 3.74
CA VAL A 196 3.29 -4.12 3.81
C VAL A 196 3.64 -3.20 2.65
N VAL A 197 4.32 -2.10 2.96
CA VAL A 197 4.99 -1.26 1.97
C VAL A 197 6.47 -1.25 2.33
N GLU A 198 7.29 -1.79 1.43
CA GLU A 198 8.75 -1.73 1.51
C GLU A 198 9.25 -0.91 0.34
N GLY A 199 9.93 0.19 0.65
CA GLY A 199 10.38 1.14 -0.36
C GLY A 199 11.88 1.35 -0.33
N GLN A 200 12.41 1.66 -1.51
CA GLN A 200 13.82 1.98 -1.71
C GLN A 200 13.93 3.24 -2.56
N ASP A 201 14.73 4.20 -2.11
CA ASP A 201 15.07 5.42 -2.83
C ASP A 201 16.59 5.52 -2.98
N HIS A 202 17.01 5.45 -4.24
CA HIS A 202 18.40 5.45 -4.67
C HIS A 202 18.85 6.82 -5.19
N SER A 203 17.97 7.83 -5.18
CA SER A 203 18.21 9.13 -5.80
C SER A 203 19.46 9.82 -5.27
N ALA A 204 19.73 9.69 -3.97
CA ALA A 204 20.92 10.22 -3.31
C ALA A 204 22.08 9.21 -3.17
N ALA A 205 21.89 7.94 -3.54
CA ALA A 205 22.90 6.89 -3.39
C ALA A 205 24.11 7.12 -4.31
N SER A 206 25.31 7.04 -3.75
CA SER A 206 26.56 7.16 -4.49
C SER A 206 26.78 6.00 -5.48
N ALA A 207 27.76 6.12 -6.38
CA ALA A 207 28.09 5.02 -7.30
C ALA A 207 28.58 3.77 -6.54
N GLU A 208 29.35 3.99 -5.47
CA GLU A 208 29.85 2.94 -4.58
C GLU A 208 28.70 2.25 -3.84
N GLU A 209 27.74 3.02 -3.31
CA GLU A 209 26.56 2.46 -2.65
C GLU A 209 25.70 1.64 -3.61
N ARG A 210 25.49 2.15 -4.84
CA ARG A 210 24.72 1.42 -5.87
C ARG A 210 25.42 0.13 -6.28
N THR A 211 26.74 0.14 -6.38
CA THR A 211 27.54 -1.06 -6.69
C THR A 211 27.44 -2.07 -5.54
N TYR A 212 27.66 -1.61 -4.30
CA TYR A 212 27.56 -2.46 -3.12
C TYR A 212 26.17 -3.09 -3.01
N TRP A 213 25.11 -2.29 -3.21
CA TRP A 213 23.74 -2.76 -3.25
C TRP A 213 23.54 -3.84 -4.31
N ALA A 214 23.92 -3.58 -5.57
CA ALA A 214 23.75 -4.55 -6.66
C ALA A 214 24.48 -5.88 -6.40
N GLU A 215 25.64 -5.84 -5.75
CA GLU A 215 26.45 -7.04 -5.45
C GLU A 215 25.95 -7.82 -4.22
N HIS A 216 25.30 -7.16 -3.26
CA HIS A 216 24.99 -7.74 -1.95
C HIS A 216 23.50 -7.77 -1.60
N PHE A 217 22.61 -7.30 -2.48
CA PHE A 217 21.17 -7.19 -2.22
C PHE A 217 20.55 -8.50 -1.70
N ASP A 218 20.96 -9.64 -2.25
CA ASP A 218 20.44 -10.96 -1.87
C ASP A 218 20.92 -11.44 -0.48
N SER A 219 21.83 -10.70 0.18
CA SER A 219 22.39 -11.04 1.50
C SER A 219 21.85 -10.12 2.60
N LEU A 220 20.72 -10.53 3.21
CA LEU A 220 20.10 -9.81 4.33
C LEU A 220 21.07 -9.54 5.50
N LYS A 221 22.03 -10.45 5.76
CA LYS A 221 23.02 -10.28 6.82
C LYS A 221 24.01 -9.16 6.48
N ALA A 222 24.60 -9.18 5.29
CA ALA A 222 25.54 -8.14 4.85
C ALA A 222 24.84 -6.77 4.78
N PHE A 223 23.58 -6.78 4.35
CA PHE A 223 22.74 -5.59 4.34
C PHE A 223 22.58 -4.96 5.74
N MET A 224 22.16 -5.75 6.74
CA MET A 224 21.96 -5.23 8.10
C MET A 224 23.26 -4.76 8.76
N GLU A 225 24.39 -5.41 8.44
CA GLU A 225 25.72 -4.99 8.91
C GLU A 225 26.18 -3.66 8.27
N ALA A 226 25.87 -3.44 6.99
CA ALA A 226 26.29 -2.24 6.27
C ALA A 226 25.37 -1.03 6.53
N TYR A 227 24.05 -1.21 6.49
CA TYR A 227 23.06 -0.12 6.55
C TYR A 227 22.36 0.02 7.91
N GLY A 228 22.55 -0.93 8.83
CA GLY A 228 22.04 -0.83 10.19
C GLY A 228 22.82 0.18 11.05
N PRO A 229 22.31 0.56 12.25
CA PRO A 229 23.01 1.48 13.15
C PRO A 229 24.46 1.05 13.43
N GLY A 230 25.42 1.94 13.13
CA GLY A 230 26.85 1.67 13.28
C GLY A 230 27.53 0.97 12.08
N GLY A 231 26.77 0.64 11.04
CA GLY A 231 27.29 0.11 9.79
C GLY A 231 28.00 1.16 8.93
N VAL A 232 28.87 0.70 8.02
CA VAL A 232 29.71 1.57 7.16
C VAL A 232 28.91 2.42 6.17
N LEU A 233 27.68 2.03 5.86
CA LEU A 233 26.73 2.75 4.99
C LEU A 233 25.54 3.32 5.78
N PHE A 234 25.61 3.32 7.11
CA PHE A 234 24.57 3.94 7.95
C PHE A 234 24.52 5.45 7.72
N GLY A 235 23.36 5.96 7.31
CA GLY A 235 23.20 7.36 6.93
C GLY A 235 23.78 7.71 5.55
N GLY A 236 24.14 6.70 4.74
CA GLY A 236 24.48 6.86 3.32
C GLY A 236 23.28 7.31 2.48
N GLY A 237 23.50 7.57 1.18
CA GLY A 237 22.49 8.13 0.29
C GLY A 237 21.35 7.17 -0.08
N LEU A 238 21.52 5.86 0.17
CA LEU A 238 20.43 4.90 -0.03
C LEU A 238 19.41 4.98 1.12
N LYS A 239 18.17 5.38 0.80
CA LYS A 239 17.06 5.44 1.75
C LYS A 239 16.15 4.23 1.60
N LEU A 240 15.89 3.57 2.72
CA LEU A 240 15.08 2.38 2.82
C LEU A 240 14.05 2.56 3.92
N TRP A 241 12.84 2.07 3.68
CA TRP A 241 11.81 2.09 4.69
C TRP A 241 10.87 0.90 4.55
N VAL A 242 10.21 0.61 5.65
CA VAL A 242 9.14 -0.37 5.72
C VAL A 242 8.03 0.17 6.58
N GLU A 243 6.81 -0.12 6.19
CA GLU A 243 5.65 -0.10 7.07
C GLU A 243 4.92 -1.43 6.99
N THR A 244 4.38 -1.84 8.13
CA THR A 244 3.60 -3.07 8.22
C THR A 244 2.41 -2.81 9.10
N ALA A 245 1.21 -2.95 8.52
CA ALA A 245 -0.04 -2.91 9.24
C ALA A 245 -0.66 -4.30 9.29
N VAL A 246 -1.38 -4.57 10.37
CA VAL A 246 -2.18 -5.79 10.54
C VAL A 246 -3.65 -5.37 10.59
N LEU A 247 -4.42 -5.66 9.54
CA LEU A 247 -5.79 -5.19 9.37
C LEU A 247 -6.79 -6.14 10.06
N ARG A 248 -7.87 -5.60 10.61
CA ARG A 248 -9.05 -6.38 11.04
C ARG A 248 -10.09 -6.42 9.93
N ASP A 249 -11.06 -7.31 10.07
CA ASP A 249 -12.32 -7.10 9.36
C ASP A 249 -12.91 -5.72 9.72
N GLY A 250 -13.43 -5.02 8.71
CA GLY A 250 -13.91 -3.64 8.83
C GLY A 250 -12.84 -2.55 8.77
N ASP A 251 -11.54 -2.87 8.83
CA ASP A 251 -10.47 -1.89 8.60
C ASP A 251 -10.27 -1.59 7.10
N PHE A 252 -10.85 -2.41 6.20
CA PHE A 252 -10.68 -2.32 4.74
C PHE A 252 -12.00 -2.08 4.01
N LEU A 253 -11.96 -1.17 3.03
CA LEU A 253 -13.00 -1.00 2.02
C LEU A 253 -12.33 -0.90 0.64
N GLY A 254 -12.59 -1.88 -0.22
CA GLY A 254 -12.14 -1.88 -1.61
C GLY A 254 -13.29 -1.58 -2.56
N GLU A 255 -13.14 -0.57 -3.40
CA GLU A 255 -14.10 -0.22 -4.45
C GLU A 255 -13.41 -0.28 -5.81
N TYR A 256 -13.99 -1.00 -6.76
CA TYR A 256 -13.38 -1.27 -8.06
C TYR A 256 -14.40 -1.01 -9.18
N TRP A 257 -14.12 -0.06 -10.07
CA TRP A 257 -15.01 0.36 -11.15
C TRP A 257 -14.46 -0.10 -12.49
N GLY A 258 -15.10 -1.11 -13.10
CA GLY A 258 -14.67 -1.59 -14.41
C GLY A 258 -13.25 -2.17 -14.41
N CYS A 259 -12.81 -2.79 -13.31
CA CYS A 259 -11.45 -3.30 -13.17
C CYS A 259 -11.27 -4.70 -13.76
N VAL A 260 -10.03 -5.04 -14.11
CA VAL A 260 -9.65 -6.43 -14.45
C VAL A 260 -9.82 -7.31 -13.21
N GLN A 261 -10.38 -8.52 -13.37
CA GLN A 261 -10.64 -9.47 -12.27
C GLN A 261 -9.40 -9.76 -11.40
N GLY A 262 -8.17 -9.60 -11.92
CA GLY A 262 -6.94 -9.78 -11.14
C GLY A 262 -6.48 -8.56 -10.32
N THR A 263 -7.23 -7.45 -10.33
CA THR A 263 -6.80 -6.20 -9.68
C THR A 263 -6.98 -6.25 -8.18
N GLY A 264 -5.92 -5.99 -7.41
CA GLY A 264 -5.97 -5.94 -5.95
C GLY A 264 -6.55 -7.22 -5.35
N LEU A 265 -7.50 -7.08 -4.43
CA LEU A 265 -8.16 -8.23 -3.82
C LEU A 265 -9.19 -8.94 -4.72
N LEU A 266 -9.54 -8.40 -5.90
CA LEU A 266 -10.38 -9.11 -6.87
C LEU A 266 -9.73 -10.40 -7.37
N GLY A 267 -8.38 -10.42 -7.41
CA GLY A 267 -7.60 -11.58 -7.84
C GLY A 267 -7.55 -12.72 -6.81
N VAL A 268 -8.03 -12.48 -5.59
CA VAL A 268 -8.01 -13.47 -4.51
C VAL A 268 -9.29 -14.30 -4.56
N LYS A 269 -9.14 -15.62 -4.74
CA LYS A 269 -10.29 -16.55 -4.75
C LYS A 269 -11.11 -16.44 -3.47
N GLY A 270 -12.43 -16.48 -3.60
CA GLY A 270 -13.37 -16.45 -2.48
C GLY A 270 -13.64 -15.08 -1.86
N VAL A 271 -12.93 -14.01 -2.26
CA VAL A 271 -13.14 -12.66 -1.69
C VAL A 271 -14.42 -11.99 -2.21
N LEU A 272 -14.88 -12.34 -3.41
CA LEU A 272 -16.16 -11.85 -3.97
C LEU A 272 -17.34 -12.82 -3.74
N GLY A 273 -17.15 -13.91 -2.99
CA GLY A 273 -18.19 -14.92 -2.81
C GLY A 273 -18.59 -15.67 -4.09
N VAL A 274 -17.76 -15.62 -5.14
CA VAL A 274 -17.95 -16.38 -6.38
C VAL A 274 -16.94 -17.53 -6.40
N GLU A 275 -17.46 -18.76 -6.37
CA GLU A 275 -16.71 -20.02 -6.56
C GLU A 275 -16.12 -20.13 -7.97
#